data_AF-A0A6M3L7B0-F1
#
_entry.id   AF-A0A6M3L7B0-F1
#
_cell.length_a   1.000
_cell.length_b   1.000
_cell.length_c   1.000
_cell.angle_alpha   90.00
_cell.angle_beta   90.00
_cell.angle_gamma   90.00
#
_symmetry.space_group_name_H-M   'P 1'
#
loop_
_entity.id
_entity.type
_entity.pdbx_description
1 polymer ?
#
loop_
_entity_poly.entity_id
_entity_poly.type
_entity_poly.pdbx_seq_one_letter_code
_entity_poly.pdbx_strand_id
1 'polypeptide(L)'
;MAKRPVTELKTSPTQDVNNPSLELVYFITQSVDGDYYDCKKLTRIKGAFATNLTTDSKEIKVSWAVQGNGIARVTIVPEAGEELTTGYLVIIGYK
;
A
#
# COMPACT_ATOMS: atom_id res chain seq x y z
N MET A 1 -12.07 -10.20 -10.98
CA MET A 1 -11.32 -11.15 -10.13
C MET A 1 -11.42 -10.70 -8.67
N ALA A 2 -11.15 -11.58 -7.69
CA ALA A 2 -11.04 -11.15 -6.30
C ALA A 2 -9.71 -10.40 -6.07
N LYS A 3 -9.74 -9.30 -5.30
CA LYS A 3 -8.52 -8.56 -4.91
C LYS A 3 -7.62 -9.46 -4.06
N ARG A 4 -6.31 -9.45 -4.30
CA ARG A 4 -5.30 -10.25 -3.59
C ARG A 4 -4.30 -9.35 -2.87
N PRO A 5 -3.57 -9.87 -1.86
CA PRO A 5 -2.52 -9.10 -1.23
C PRO A 5 -1.39 -8.81 -2.22
N VAL A 6 -0.81 -7.60 -2.16
CA VAL A 6 0.42 -7.26 -2.91
C VAL A 6 1.59 -8.14 -2.47
N THR A 7 2.56 -8.33 -3.36
CA THR A 7 3.81 -9.00 -2.98
C THR A 7 4.78 -7.99 -2.40
N GLU A 8 5.09 -8.09 -1.11
CA GLU A 8 6.07 -7.25 -0.44
C GLU A 8 7.50 -7.64 -0.84
N LEU A 9 8.26 -6.66 -1.31
CA LEU A 9 9.67 -6.83 -1.65
C LEU A 9 10.56 -6.47 -0.47
N LYS A 10 11.48 -7.37 -0.11
CA LYS A 10 12.39 -7.23 1.04
C LYS A 10 13.59 -6.31 0.81
N THR A 11 13.69 -5.64 -0.36
CA THR A 11 14.74 -4.65 -0.60
C THR A 11 14.45 -3.40 0.21
N SER A 12 15.22 -3.19 1.29
CA SER A 12 15.10 -2.04 2.20
C SER A 12 15.10 -0.71 1.42
N PRO A 13 14.24 0.26 1.79
CA PRO A 13 14.37 0.89 3.08
C PRO A 13 13.04 0.87 3.83
N THR A 14 12.73 -0.23 4.51
CA THR A 14 12.32 -0.02 5.89
C THR A 14 13.58 0.48 6.62
N GLN A 15 13.97 1.74 6.38
CA GLN A 15 14.42 2.51 7.53
C GLN A 15 13.24 2.35 8.48
N ASP A 16 13.49 1.68 9.59
CA ASP A 16 12.52 1.58 10.65
C ASP A 16 12.28 3.02 11.09
N VAL A 17 11.36 3.70 10.41
CA VAL A 17 11.00 5.05 10.77
C VAL A 17 10.38 4.83 12.13
N ASN A 18 11.09 5.28 13.18
CA ASN A 18 10.68 5.20 14.58
C ASN A 18 9.46 6.13 14.81
N ASN A 19 8.46 6.01 13.95
CA ASN A 19 7.22 6.72 13.95
C ASN A 19 6.10 5.67 13.90
N PRO A 20 5.37 5.48 15.01
CA PRO A 20 4.28 4.50 15.08
C PRO A 20 3.09 4.85 14.18
N SER A 21 3.11 6.02 13.54
CA SER A 21 2.07 6.53 12.66
C SER A 21 2.43 6.45 11.18
N LEU A 22 3.57 5.85 10.82
CA LEU A 22 4.05 5.72 9.44
C LEU A 22 4.37 4.26 9.08
N GLU A 23 3.98 3.84 7.88
CA GLU A 23 4.34 2.56 7.29
C GLU A 23 4.81 2.75 5.85
N LEU A 24 5.96 2.15 5.52
CA LEU A 24 6.59 2.21 4.19
C LEU A 24 6.68 0.80 3.64
N VAL A 25 6.19 0.60 2.42
CA VAL A 25 6.11 -0.72 1.79
C VAL A 25 6.65 -0.63 0.38
N TYR A 26 7.56 -1.54 0.04
CA TYR A 26 7.94 -1.75 -1.36
C TYR A 26 7.21 -2.98 -1.88
N PHE A 27 6.54 -2.86 -3.02
CA PHE A 27 5.58 -3.87 -3.48
C PHE A 27 5.68 -4.16 -4.98
N ILE A 28 5.15 -5.32 -5.35
CA ILE A 28 4.74 -5.68 -6.72
C ILE A 28 3.22 -5.90 -6.72
N THR A 29 2.55 -5.30 -7.70
CA THR A 29 1.15 -5.56 -8.04
C THR A 29 1.05 -6.09 -9.47
N GLN A 30 0.10 -7.01 -9.70
CA GLN A 30 -0.13 -7.65 -11.00
C GLN A 30 -1.62 -7.71 -11.36
N SER A 31 -2.48 -6.99 -10.62
CA SER A 31 -3.93 -7.07 -10.79
C SER A 31 -4.49 -5.79 -11.38
N VAL A 32 -5.16 -5.91 -12.53
CA VAL A 32 -5.94 -4.82 -13.15
C VAL A 32 -7.16 -4.42 -12.31
N ASP A 33 -7.70 -5.33 -11.48
CA ASP A 33 -8.83 -5.08 -10.58
C ASP A 33 -8.39 -4.53 -9.20
N GLY A 34 -7.08 -4.38 -9.03
CA GLY A 34 -6.42 -3.92 -7.83
C GLY A 34 -5.95 -5.03 -6.89
N ASP A 35 -4.80 -4.78 -6.27
CA ASP A 35 -4.24 -5.55 -5.15
C ASP A 35 -4.34 -4.72 -3.86
N TYR A 36 -4.16 -5.34 -2.70
CA TYR A 36 -4.25 -4.65 -1.41
C TYR A 36 -3.06 -4.89 -0.50
N TYR A 37 -2.82 -3.94 0.40
CA TYR A 37 -1.89 -4.03 1.51
C TYR A 37 -2.62 -3.77 2.82
N ASP A 38 -2.51 -4.70 3.77
CA ASP A 38 -2.98 -4.50 5.14
C ASP A 38 -1.83 -4.00 6.00
N CYS A 39 -1.98 -2.81 6.58
CA CYS A 39 -0.98 -2.23 7.45
C CYS A 39 -0.73 -3.11 8.66
N LYS A 40 0.55 -3.38 8.95
CA LYS A 40 0.99 -4.21 10.08
C LYS A 40 1.26 -3.37 11.32
N LYS A 41 1.76 -2.13 11.13
CA LYS A 41 2.08 -1.20 12.23
C LYS A 41 0.88 -0.31 12.57
N LEU A 42 0.13 0.14 11.56
CA LEU A 42 -0.98 1.07 11.73
C LEU A 42 -2.27 0.36 12.18
N THR A 43 -2.35 0.07 13.47
CA THR A 43 -3.52 -0.55 14.12
C THR A 43 -4.28 0.43 15.00
N ARG A 44 -5.61 0.25 15.08
CA ARG A 44 -6.53 1.08 15.89
C ARG A 44 -6.44 2.58 15.56
N ILE A 45 -6.33 2.89 14.27
CA ILE A 45 -6.32 4.27 13.76
C ILE A 45 -7.74 4.72 13.40
N LYS A 46 -7.99 6.04 13.45
CA LYS A 46 -9.26 6.65 12.99
C LYS A 46 -9.27 6.93 11.49
N GLY A 47 -8.10 7.09 10.90
CA GLY A 47 -7.95 7.30 9.46
C GLY A 47 -6.52 7.16 9.00
N ALA A 48 -6.33 7.14 7.69
CA ALA A 48 -5.02 7.08 7.06
C ALA A 48 -4.92 8.06 5.88
N PHE A 49 -3.71 8.21 5.37
CA PHE A 49 -3.43 8.73 4.05
C PHE A 49 -2.46 7.74 3.40
N ALA A 50 -2.62 7.53 2.10
CA ALA A 50 -1.76 6.64 1.33
C ALA A 50 -1.38 7.32 0.02
N THR A 51 -0.09 7.29 -0.32
CA THR A 51 0.44 7.76 -1.59
C THR A 51 1.51 6.79 -2.09
N ASN A 52 1.82 6.86 -3.38
CA ASN A 52 2.76 5.96 -4.03
C ASN A 52 3.81 6.70 -4.85
N LEU A 53 4.89 5.98 -5.11
CA LEU A 53 5.88 6.27 -6.15
C LEU A 53 6.17 4.98 -6.90
N THR A 54 6.04 4.99 -8.22
CA THR A 54 6.37 3.82 -9.05
C THR A 54 7.82 3.89 -9.52
N THR A 55 8.47 2.74 -9.62
CA THR A 55 9.88 2.63 -10.06
C THR A 55 10.02 2.47 -11.58
N ASP A 56 8.92 2.16 -12.24
CA ASP A 56 8.79 1.93 -13.67
C ASP A 56 8.04 3.06 -14.39
N SER A 57 7.85 4.21 -13.72
CA SER A 57 7.14 5.40 -14.24
C SER A 57 5.68 5.17 -14.63
N LYS A 58 5.06 4.12 -14.08
CA LYS A 58 3.67 3.77 -14.34
C LYS A 58 2.72 4.52 -13.43
N GLU A 59 1.54 4.88 -13.92
CA GLU A 59 0.50 5.44 -13.06
C GLU A 59 -0.27 4.34 -12.31
N ILE A 60 -0.38 4.51 -11.01
CA ILE A 60 -1.22 3.67 -10.15
C ILE A 60 -2.10 4.56 -9.29
N LYS A 61 -3.35 4.15 -9.12
CA LYS A 61 -4.30 4.78 -8.22
C LYS A 61 -4.26 4.09 -6.88
N VAL A 62 -4.21 4.88 -5.81
CA VAL A 62 -4.21 4.39 -4.45
C VAL A 62 -5.45 4.88 -3.73
N SER A 63 -6.10 3.99 -3.00
CA SER A 63 -7.16 4.33 -2.05
C SER A 63 -6.95 3.59 -0.74
N TRP A 64 -7.52 4.08 0.35
CA TRP A 64 -7.40 3.45 1.65
C TRP A 64 -8.76 3.37 2.36
N ALA A 65 -8.89 2.41 3.26
CA ALA A 65 -10.03 2.29 4.17
C ALA A 65 -9.57 1.74 5.53
N VAL A 66 -10.22 2.14 6.62
CA VAL A 66 -10.04 1.46 7.93
C VAL A 66 -11.01 0.29 8.01
N GLN A 67 -10.49 -0.91 8.23
CA GLN A 67 -11.30 -2.10 8.47
C GLN A 67 -11.95 -2.07 9.85
N GLY A 68 -12.96 -2.93 10.08
CA GLY A 68 -13.67 -3.00 11.38
C GLY A 68 -12.77 -3.34 12.59
N ASN A 69 -11.59 -3.90 12.37
CA ASN A 69 -10.57 -4.16 13.40
C ASN A 69 -9.60 -2.98 13.64
N GLY A 70 -9.82 -1.83 12.98
CA GLY A 70 -8.98 -0.65 13.07
C GLY A 70 -7.68 -0.71 12.27
N ILE A 71 -7.51 -1.70 11.40
CA ILE A 71 -6.36 -1.81 10.48
C ILE A 71 -6.64 -1.00 9.22
N ALA A 72 -5.70 -0.16 8.79
CA ALA A 72 -5.77 0.43 7.47
C ALA A 72 -5.47 -0.61 6.38
N ARG A 73 -6.35 -0.69 5.38
CA ARG A 73 -6.12 -1.38 4.12
C ARG A 73 -5.94 -0.36 3.02
N VAL A 74 -4.84 -0.49 2.28
CA VAL A 74 -4.59 0.28 1.07
C VAL A 74 -4.88 -0.60 -0.14
N THR A 75 -5.66 -0.09 -1.09
CA THR A 75 -5.88 -0.73 -2.40
C THR A 75 -5.06 0.02 -3.44
N ILE A 76 -4.31 -0.72 -4.25
CA ILE A 76 -3.51 -0.22 -5.36
C ILE A 76 -4.11 -0.75 -6.66
N VAL A 77 -4.46 0.15 -7.58
CA VAL A 77 -5.05 -0.17 -8.88
C VAL A 77 -4.16 0.41 -9.97
N PRO A 78 -3.45 -0.42 -10.75
CA PRO A 78 -2.74 0.04 -11.94
C PRO A 78 -3.70 0.65 -12.95
N GLU A 79 -3.25 1.67 -13.69
CA GLU A 79 -4.02 2.13 -14.84
C GLU A 79 -4.10 1.01 -15.90
N ALA A 80 -5.27 0.88 -16.53
CA ALA A 80 -5.66 -0.34 -17.23
C ALA A 80 -4.68 -0.75 -18.35
N GLY A 81 -4.28 -2.03 -18.35
CA GLY A 81 -3.52 -2.66 -19.43
C GLY A 81 -2.12 -3.15 -19.06
N GLU A 82 -1.68 -2.96 -17.82
CA GLU A 82 -0.31 -3.27 -17.44
C GLU A 82 -0.18 -4.46 -16.48
N GLU A 83 0.64 -5.44 -16.88
CA GLU A 83 0.71 -6.77 -16.25
C GLU A 83 1.45 -6.78 -14.90
N LEU A 84 2.38 -5.85 -14.69
CA LEU A 84 3.23 -5.79 -13.50
C LEU A 84 3.69 -4.36 -13.24
N THR A 85 3.50 -3.89 -11.99
CA THR A 85 4.01 -2.59 -11.53
C THR A 85 4.74 -2.74 -10.21
N THR A 86 5.91 -2.10 -10.14
CA THR A 86 6.75 -2.03 -8.94
C THR A 86 6.70 -0.62 -8.35
N GLY A 87 6.66 -0.52 -7.03
CA GLY A 87 6.60 0.80 -6.41
C GLY A 87 6.70 0.80 -4.90
N TYR A 88 6.80 2.00 -4.37
CA TYR A 88 6.79 2.32 -2.95
C TYR A 88 5.43 2.86 -2.57
N LEU A 89 4.94 2.43 -1.41
CA LEU A 89 3.73 2.92 -0.76
C LEU A 89 4.12 3.58 0.56
N VAL A 90 3.63 4.80 0.75
CA VAL A 90 3.80 5.59 1.98
C VAL A 90 2.43 5.73 2.63
N ILE A 91 2.29 5.25 3.87
CA ILE A 91 1.02 5.24 4.59
C ILE A 91 1.18 5.96 5.92
N ILE A 92 0.35 6.97 6.16
CA ILE A 92 0.35 7.76 7.39
C ILE A 92 -0.98 7.55 8.10
N GLY A 93 -0.96 6.98 9.30
CA GLY A 93 -2.14 6.78 10.14
C GLY A 93 -2.28 7.86 11.21
N TYR A 94 -3.51 8.13 11.66
CA TYR A 94 -3.76 9.00 12.82
C TYR A 94 -4.87 8.42 13.71
N LYS A 95 -4.82 8.76 14.99
CA LYS A 95 -5.69 8.22 16.05
C LYS A 95 -6.85 9.14 16.41
#